data_AF-A0A7W0P0C0-F1
#
_entry.id   AF-A0A7W0P0C0-F1
#
_cell.length_a   1.000
_cell.length_b   1.000
_cell.length_c   1.000
_cell.angle_alpha   90.00
_cell.angle_beta   90.00
_cell.angle_gamma   90.00
#
_symmetry.space_group_name_H-M   'P 1'
#
loop_
_entity.id
_entity.type
_entity.pdbx_description
1 polymer ?
#
loop_
_entity_poly.entity_id
_entity_poly.type
_entity_poly.pdbx_seq_one_letter_code
_entity_poly.pdbx_strand_id
1 'polypeptide(L)'
;MANPRHYHEWKIWQDLKLPDDKVLIPGFIAHASSYVEHPELIADSICNYAGLVGPERVIAGADCGYSSRATFAPEVHPSIVWEKFRSLAEGARLATVRLW
;
A
#
# COMPACT_ATOMS: atom_id res chain seq x y z
N MET A 1 5.17 1.62 -2.11
CA MET A 1 4.41 2.82 -1.70
C MET A 1 3.58 3.29 -2.88
N ALA A 2 2.33 3.73 -2.69
CA ALA A 2 1.44 4.09 -3.81
C ALA A 2 1.81 5.41 -4.47
N ASN A 3 2.35 6.36 -3.68
CA ASN A 3 2.92 7.58 -4.20
C ASN A 3 4.06 7.27 -5.19
N PRO A 4 3.95 7.64 -6.48
CA PRO A 4 4.96 7.34 -7.50
C PRO A 4 6.36 7.86 -7.16
N ARG A 5 6.46 8.97 -6.41
CA ARG A 5 7.74 9.53 -5.96
C ARG A 5 8.50 8.56 -5.06
N HIS A 6 7.79 7.78 -4.26
CA HIS A 6 8.33 6.87 -3.25
C HIS A 6 8.18 5.40 -3.65
N TYR A 7 7.67 5.10 -4.85
CA TYR A 7 7.41 3.73 -5.29
C TYR A 7 8.67 2.87 -5.30
N HIS A 8 9.85 3.46 -5.51
CA HIS A 8 11.13 2.77 -5.56
C HIS A 8 11.72 2.40 -4.19
N GLU A 9 11.18 2.93 -3.09
CA GLU A 9 11.80 2.84 -1.76
C GLU A 9 11.83 1.42 -1.19
N TRP A 10 11.01 0.50 -1.71
CA TRP A 10 11.09 -0.92 -1.32
C TRP A 10 12.48 -1.52 -1.53
N LYS A 11 13.26 -1.00 -2.49
CA LYS A 11 14.61 -1.49 -2.81
C LYS A 11 15.59 -1.31 -1.65
N ILE A 12 15.33 -0.37 -0.73
CA ILE A 12 16.21 -0.16 0.44
C ILE A 12 16.32 -1.43 1.30
N TRP A 13 15.28 -2.28 1.29
CA TRP A 13 15.24 -3.54 2.04
C TRP A 13 16.05 -4.66 1.38
N GLN A 14 16.68 -4.41 0.22
CA GLN A 14 17.70 -5.32 -0.33
C GLN A 14 19.00 -5.23 0.47
N ASP A 15 19.31 -4.05 1.00
CA ASP A 15 20.56 -3.78 1.73
C ASP A 15 20.34 -3.72 3.25
N LEU A 16 19.13 -3.35 3.70
CA LEU A 16 18.79 -3.22 5.11
C LEU A 16 17.99 -4.41 5.62
N LYS A 17 18.40 -4.96 6.76
CA LYS A 17 17.61 -5.93 7.51
C LYS A 17 16.61 -5.22 8.42
N LEU A 18 15.32 -5.53 8.28
CA LEU A 18 14.29 -5.09 9.24
C LEU A 18 14.54 -5.74 10.61
N PRO A 19 14.55 -4.98 11.72
CA PRO A 19 14.68 -5.56 13.05
C PRO A 19 13.59 -6.58 13.33
N ASP A 20 13.93 -7.66 14.06
CA ASP A 20 13.07 -8.83 14.22
C ASP A 20 11.77 -8.52 15.01
N ASP A 21 11.73 -7.42 15.77
CA ASP A 21 10.57 -6.95 16.55
C ASP A 21 9.69 -5.93 15.79
N LYS A 22 9.92 -5.72 14.49
CA LYS A 22 9.23 -4.71 13.68
C LYS A 22 8.43 -5.31 12.53
N VAL A 23 7.37 -4.59 12.17
CA VAL A 23 6.56 -4.82 10.97
C VAL A 23 6.51 -3.53 10.15
N LEU A 24 6.31 -3.67 8.85
CA LEU A 24 6.10 -2.56 7.93
C LEU A 24 4.62 -2.41 7.61
N ILE A 25 4.16 -1.17 7.53
CA ILE A 25 2.82 -0.84 7.04
C ILE A 25 2.91 0.14 5.87
N PRO A 26 3.41 -0.28 4.68
CA PRO A 26 3.53 0.60 3.54
C PRO A 26 2.15 0.96 2.99
N GLY A 27 2.02 2.17 2.44
CA GLY A 27 0.84 2.55 1.69
C GLY A 27 0.83 1.94 0.29
N PHE A 28 -0.26 1.27 -0.09
CA PHE A 28 -0.46 0.68 -1.43
C PHE A 28 -1.64 1.29 -2.17
N ILE A 29 -2.37 2.20 -1.54
CA ILE A 29 -3.34 3.10 -2.16
C ILE A 29 -2.99 4.56 -1.83
N ALA A 30 -3.06 5.43 -2.84
CA ALA A 30 -2.69 6.82 -2.71
C ALA A 30 -3.89 7.65 -2.21
N HIS A 31 -3.63 8.51 -1.23
CA HIS A 31 -4.61 9.49 -0.72
C HIS A 31 -4.69 10.75 -1.61
N ALA A 32 -3.62 11.05 -2.35
CA ALA A 32 -3.47 12.27 -3.14
C ALA A 32 -4.03 12.15 -4.58
N SER A 33 -4.71 11.05 -4.92
CA SER A 33 -5.26 10.80 -6.25
C SER A 33 -6.70 10.30 -6.21
N SER A 34 -7.47 10.59 -7.26
CA SER A 34 -8.87 10.18 -7.40
C SER A 34 -9.06 8.92 -8.27
N TYR A 35 -7.99 8.30 -8.77
CA TYR A 35 -8.09 7.00 -9.46
C TYR A 35 -8.09 5.86 -8.45
N VAL A 36 -8.68 4.71 -8.79
CA VAL A 36 -8.58 3.48 -7.99
C VAL A 36 -7.41 2.66 -8.52
N GLU A 37 -6.46 2.35 -7.65
CA GLU A 37 -5.31 1.50 -7.96
C GLU A 37 -5.78 0.11 -8.38
N HIS A 38 -5.10 -0.51 -9.34
CA HIS A 38 -5.49 -1.84 -9.82
C HIS A 38 -5.07 -2.93 -8.81
N PRO A 39 -5.90 -3.94 -8.51
CA PRO A 39 -5.55 -5.00 -7.55
C PRO A 39 -4.24 -5.73 -7.85
N GLU A 40 -3.97 -6.01 -9.13
CA GLU A 40 -2.69 -6.60 -9.59
C GLU A 40 -1.48 -5.73 -9.21
N LEU A 41 -1.55 -4.41 -9.39
CA LEU A 41 -0.47 -3.49 -9.04
C LEU A 41 -0.22 -3.47 -7.53
N ILE A 42 -1.30 -3.50 -6.74
CA ILE A 42 -1.25 -3.61 -5.28
C ILE A 42 -0.59 -4.93 -4.89
N ALA A 43 -1.00 -6.05 -5.50
CA ALA A 43 -0.46 -7.37 -5.22
C ALA A 43 1.04 -7.46 -5.53
N ASP A 44 1.47 -7.00 -6.72
CA ASP A 44 2.88 -6.94 -7.10
C ASP A 44 3.70 -6.11 -6.10
N SER A 45 3.15 -4.97 -5.67
CA SER A 45 3.79 -4.11 -4.69
C SER A 45 3.93 -4.79 -3.33
N ILE A 46 2.88 -5.45 -2.83
CA ILE A 46 2.92 -6.21 -1.57
C ILE A 46 3.98 -7.31 -1.67
N CYS A 47 4.00 -8.07 -2.76
CA CYS A 47 4.99 -9.12 -2.97
C CYS A 47 6.43 -8.60 -2.98
N ASN A 48 6.69 -7.41 -3.54
CA ASN A 48 8.03 -6.80 -3.51
C ASN A 48 8.53 -6.54 -2.08
N TYR A 49 7.67 -6.01 -1.19
CA TYR A 49 8.05 -5.81 0.21
C TYR A 49 8.15 -7.16 0.95
N ALA A 50 7.12 -7.99 0.84
CA ALA A 50 7.04 -9.27 1.52
C ALA A 50 8.19 -10.22 1.15
N GLY A 51 8.62 -10.22 -0.11
CA GLY A 51 9.76 -11.03 -0.58
C GLY A 51 11.10 -10.60 0.02
N LEU A 52 11.23 -9.36 0.49
CA LEU A 52 12.45 -8.84 1.11
C LEU A 52 12.44 -8.93 2.64
N VAL A 53 11.31 -8.63 3.28
CA VAL A 53 11.21 -8.57 4.74
C VAL A 53 10.43 -9.72 5.37
N GLY A 54 9.84 -10.62 4.58
CA GLY A 54 8.97 -11.70 5.05
C GLY A 54 7.48 -11.34 4.97
N PRO A 55 6.61 -12.24 4.47
CA PRO A 55 5.18 -11.98 4.31
C PRO A 55 4.44 -11.72 5.63
N GLU A 56 4.92 -12.26 6.74
CA GLU A 56 4.40 -12.05 8.09
C GLU A 56 4.71 -10.66 8.66
N ARG A 57 5.62 -9.91 8.03
CA ARG A 57 6.10 -8.59 8.49
C ARG A 57 5.57 -7.41 7.66
N VAL A 58 4.59 -7.63 6.79
CA VAL A 58 3.99 -6.58 5.95
C VAL A 58 2.48 -6.51 6.16
N ILE A 59 1.98 -5.33 6.51
CA ILE A 59 0.54 -5.02 6.56
C ILE A 59 0.24 -3.99 5.46
N ALA A 60 -0.73 -4.29 4.60
CA ALA A 60 -1.08 -3.39 3.50
C ALA A 60 -1.89 -2.18 4.02
N GLY A 61 -1.38 -0.95 3.83
CA GLY A 61 -2.01 0.28 4.28
C GLY A 61 -2.37 1.26 3.16
N ALA A 62 -2.94 2.40 3.55
CA ALA A 62 -3.03 3.59 2.73
C ALA A 62 -1.82 4.49 3.00
N ASP A 63 -1.37 5.28 2.01
CA ASP A 63 -0.24 6.21 2.21
C ASP A 63 -0.51 7.23 3.34
N CYS A 64 -1.75 7.74 3.43
CA CYS A 64 -2.21 8.67 4.47
C CYS A 64 -3.74 8.64 4.53
N GLY A 65 -4.34 9.51 5.35
CA GLY A 65 -5.78 9.74 5.38
C GLY A 65 -6.30 10.58 4.20
N TYR A 66 -7.57 10.41 3.87
CA TYR A 66 -8.24 11.08 2.73
C TYR A 66 -8.81 12.47 3.06
N SER A 67 -8.48 13.03 4.22
CA SER A 67 -8.81 14.39 4.64
C SER A 67 -7.53 15.15 4.96
N SER A 68 -6.60 15.17 4.00
CA SER A 68 -5.23 15.64 4.19
C SER A 68 -5.08 17.16 4.16
N ARG A 69 -6.08 17.88 3.65
CA ARG A 69 -6.11 19.35 3.59
C ARG A 69 -7.09 19.93 4.61
N ALA A 70 -6.81 21.16 5.02
CA ALA A 70 -7.70 21.99 5.83
C ALA A 70 -8.85 22.56 4.98
N THR A 71 -9.69 21.68 4.43
CA THR A 71 -10.84 22.03 3.59
C THR A 71 -12.13 21.48 4.19
N PHE A 72 -13.26 22.14 3.91
CA PHE A 72 -14.58 21.70 4.39
C PHE A 72 -15.08 20.40 3.73
N ALA A 73 -14.48 20.01 2.60
CA ALA A 73 -14.75 18.77 1.90
C ALA A 73 -13.42 18.00 1.68
N PRO A 74 -13.42 16.66 1.80
CA PRO A 74 -12.27 15.81 1.48
C PRO A 74 -11.84 15.96 0.01
N GLU A 75 -10.54 15.84 -0.29
CA GLU A 75 -10.05 15.94 -1.67
C GLU A 75 -10.51 14.79 -2.57
N VAL A 76 -10.69 13.62 -1.96
CA VAL A 76 -11.16 12.41 -2.64
C VAL A 76 -12.57 12.11 -2.18
N HIS A 77 -13.49 11.95 -3.14
CA HIS A 77 -14.88 11.65 -2.83
C HIS A 77 -14.99 10.32 -2.06
N PRO A 78 -15.82 10.22 -1.00
CA PRO A 78 -15.93 9.01 -0.18
C PRO A 78 -16.22 7.72 -0.96
N SER A 79 -16.99 7.78 -2.05
CA SER A 79 -17.23 6.59 -2.89
C SER A 79 -15.95 6.06 -3.54
N ILE A 80 -15.03 6.94 -3.93
CA ILE A 80 -13.73 6.55 -4.50
C ILE A 80 -12.85 5.97 -3.39
N VAL A 81 -12.88 6.56 -2.19
CA VAL A 81 -12.15 6.05 -1.02
C VAL A 81 -12.55 4.60 -0.71
N TRP A 82 -13.85 4.30 -0.70
CA TRP A 82 -14.33 2.95 -0.47
C TRP A 82 -13.89 1.97 -1.56
N GLU A 83 -13.88 2.38 -2.82
CA GLU A 83 -13.40 1.52 -3.91
C GLU A 83 -11.87 1.32 -3.88
N LYS A 84 -11.10 2.31 -3.40
CA LYS A 84 -9.67 2.11 -3.12
C LYS A 84 -9.45 1.06 -2.03
N PHE A 85 -10.21 1.09 -0.94
CA PHE A 85 -10.12 0.05 0.09
C PHE A 85 -10.57 -1.32 -0.39
N ARG A 86 -11.60 -1.39 -1.24
CA ARG A 86 -12.01 -2.65 -1.89
C ARG A 86 -10.88 -3.20 -2.75
N SER A 87 -10.25 -2.36 -3.56
CA SER A 87 -9.11 -2.75 -4.39
C SER A 87 -7.89 -3.17 -3.57
N LEU A 88 -7.60 -2.48 -2.45
CA LEU A 88 -6.55 -2.86 -1.50
C LEU A 88 -6.78 -4.26 -0.93
N ALA A 89 -8.02 -4.56 -0.52
CA ALA A 89 -8.38 -5.87 0.00
C ALA A 89 -8.24 -6.97 -1.06
N GLU A 90 -8.67 -6.71 -2.29
CA GLU A 90 -8.53 -7.67 -3.39
C GLU A 90 -7.06 -7.89 -3.78
N GLY A 91 -6.27 -6.82 -3.87
CA GLY A 91 -4.83 -6.92 -4.13
C GLY A 91 -4.10 -7.68 -3.01
N ALA A 92 -4.47 -7.47 -1.75
CA ALA A 92 -3.93 -8.23 -0.64
C ALA A 92 -4.30 -9.71 -0.72
N ARG A 93 -5.54 -10.04 -1.09
CA ARG A 93 -5.98 -11.44 -1.31
C ARG A 93 -5.16 -12.12 -2.42
N LEU A 94 -4.92 -11.42 -3.53
CA LEU A 94 -4.07 -11.90 -4.62
C LEU A 94 -2.62 -12.11 -4.16
N ALA A 95 -2.05 -11.18 -3.40
CA ALA A 95 -0.72 -11.31 -2.84
C ALA A 95 -0.61 -12.51 -1.89
N THR A 96 -1.63 -12.77 -1.05
CA THR A 96 -1.66 -13.95 -0.18
C THR A 96 -1.54 -15.25 -0.98
N VAL A 97 -2.29 -15.39 -2.08
CA VAL A 97 -2.21 -16.58 -2.95
C VAL A 97 -0.83 -16.76 -3.60
N ARG A 98 -0.08 -15.66 -3.80
CA ARG A 98 1.26 -15.70 -4.42
C ARG A 98 2.37 -16.02 -3.43
N LEU A 99 2.18 -15.67 -2.16
CA LEU A 99 3.20 -15.75 -1.12
C LEU A 99 3.13 -17.03 -0.29
N TRP A 100 2.00 -17.74 -0.33
CA TRP A 100 1.69 -18.93 0.47
C TRP A 100 1.13 -20.04 -0.40
#